data_AF-A0A1K1LPE9-F1
#
_entry.id   AF-A0A1K1LPE9-F1
#
_cell.length_a   1.000
_cell.length_b   1.000
_cell.length_c   1.000
_cell.angle_alpha   90.00
_cell.angle_beta   90.00
_cell.angle_gamma   90.00
#
_symmetry.space_group_name_H-M   'P 1'
#
loop_
_entity.id
_entity.type
_entity.pdbx_description
1 polymer ?
#
loop_
_entity_poly.entity_id
_entity_poly.type
_entity_poly.pdbx_seq_one_letter_code
_entity_poly.pdbx_strand_id
1 'polypeptide(L)'
;MEIVDSFDKIIRPGLWFVKSRQPIMDVSRFVYEFAVELGVSVTVHSSANKAIQNEVVELIKKSCIENASDELEREWLEQELMEYNTHDHFWYPPELNQYTSKGFFWSNEVQCVDDKWFMLPSCSHDIVLVDDLSALWWENETDKHKMLFDVEKEAKDRNKTVIVFVSPNDFMDF
;
A
#
# COMPACT_ATOMS: atom_id res chain seq x y z
N MET A 1 10.46 -8.47 17.44
CA MET A 1 9.24 -8.02 16.76
C MET A 1 8.66 -6.84 17.48
N GLU A 2 8.54 -5.71 16.80
CA GLU A 2 7.95 -4.49 17.36
C GLU A 2 6.62 -4.22 16.65
N ILE A 3 5.58 -3.96 17.45
CA ILE A 3 4.33 -3.40 16.95
C ILE A 3 4.52 -1.89 16.96
N VAL A 4 4.37 -1.26 15.81
CA VAL A 4 4.68 0.15 15.66
C VAL A 4 3.40 0.94 15.46
N ASP A 5 3.20 1.93 16.32
CA ASP A 5 2.06 2.85 16.26
C ASP A 5 2.39 4.14 15.46
N SER A 6 3.64 4.32 15.01
CA SER A 6 4.11 5.55 14.34
C SER A 6 4.94 5.30 13.08
N PHE A 7 4.55 5.94 11.98
CA PHE A 7 5.14 5.85 10.64
C PHE A 7 6.66 6.07 10.56
N ASP A 8 7.22 7.01 11.32
CA ASP A 8 8.64 7.40 11.24
C ASP A 8 9.64 6.28 11.54
N LYS A 9 9.20 5.23 12.26
CA LYS A 9 10.04 4.07 12.58
C LYS A 9 10.04 3.01 11.48
N ILE A 10 9.03 3.02 10.62
CA ILE A 10 8.71 1.93 9.71
C ILE A 10 9.60 1.95 8.46
N ILE A 11 10.16 3.10 8.08
CA ILE A 11 11.03 3.24 6.88
C ILE A 11 12.40 2.52 6.97
N ARG A 12 12.73 1.84 8.09
CA ARG A 12 13.98 1.09 8.22
C ARG A 12 13.83 -0.35 7.73
N PRO A 13 14.86 -0.92 7.07
CA PRO A 13 14.81 -2.32 6.64
C PRO A 13 14.52 -3.29 7.77
N GLY A 14 13.64 -4.26 7.51
CA GLY A 14 13.18 -5.24 8.48
C GLY A 14 11.71 -5.59 8.31
N LEU A 15 11.16 -6.23 9.34
CA LEU A 15 9.77 -6.71 9.39
C LEU A 15 9.02 -5.97 10.49
N TRP A 16 7.94 -5.30 10.11
CA TRP A 16 7.15 -4.42 10.96
C TRP A 16 5.69 -4.86 10.98
N PHE A 17 5.06 -4.74 12.15
CA PHE A 17 3.65 -5.09 12.34
C PHE A 17 2.85 -3.86 12.70
N VAL A 18 1.79 -3.63 11.94
CA VAL A 18 0.84 -2.54 12.14
C VAL A 18 -0.50 -3.13 12.50
N LYS A 19 -1.00 -2.83 13.70
CA LYS A 19 -2.35 -3.24 14.09
C LYS A 19 -3.36 -2.53 13.23
N SER A 20 -4.18 -3.31 12.53
CA SER A 20 -5.22 -2.78 11.65
C SER A 20 -6.56 -3.41 11.96
N ARG A 21 -7.59 -2.57 12.06
CA ARG A 21 -9.00 -3.03 12.09
C ARG A 21 -9.65 -3.00 10.71
N GLN A 22 -9.02 -2.30 9.76
CA GLN A 22 -9.50 -2.11 8.39
C GLN A 22 -8.30 -2.25 7.43
N PRO A 23 -7.77 -3.47 7.21
CA PRO A 23 -6.51 -3.66 6.50
C PRO A 23 -6.48 -3.03 5.11
N ILE A 24 -7.58 -3.11 4.37
CA ILE A 24 -7.69 -2.47 3.05
C ILE A 24 -7.51 -0.95 3.14
N MET A 25 -8.18 -0.29 4.09
CA MET A 25 -8.09 1.17 4.24
C MET A 25 -6.70 1.59 4.74
N ASP A 26 -6.14 0.87 5.71
CA ASP A 26 -4.83 1.17 6.25
C ASP A 26 -3.73 0.94 5.21
N VAL A 27 -3.77 -0.15 4.45
CA VAL A 27 -2.85 -0.40 3.32
C VAL A 27 -2.97 0.71 2.27
N SER A 28 -4.20 1.07 1.88
CA SER A 28 -4.43 2.12 0.88
C SER A 28 -3.85 3.47 1.32
N ARG A 29 -3.99 3.80 2.60
CA ARG A 29 -3.37 5.00 3.18
C ARG A 29 -1.85 4.95 3.09
N PHE A 30 -1.24 3.81 3.41
CA PHE A 30 0.22 3.64 3.30
C PHE A 30 0.71 3.70 1.85
N VAL A 31 -0.06 3.16 0.89
CA VAL A 31 0.25 3.32 -0.54
C VAL A 31 0.20 4.79 -0.93
N TYR A 32 -0.84 5.52 -0.53
CA TYR A 32 -0.96 6.95 -0.78
C TYR A 32 0.24 7.71 -0.19
N GLU A 33 0.55 7.52 1.09
CA GLU A 33 1.63 8.24 1.76
C GLU A 33 3.01 7.90 1.16
N PHE A 34 3.31 6.63 0.87
CA PHE A 34 4.63 6.27 0.34
C PHE A 34 4.77 6.57 -1.15
N ALA A 35 3.82 6.15 -1.98
CA ALA A 35 3.97 6.28 -3.42
C ALA A 35 3.55 7.66 -3.92
N VAL A 36 2.43 8.20 -3.44
CA VAL A 36 1.89 9.48 -3.96
C VAL A 36 2.61 10.67 -3.32
N GLU A 37 2.73 10.71 -1.99
CA GLU A 37 3.32 11.87 -1.29
C GLU A 37 4.86 11.85 -1.30
N LEU A 38 5.45 10.66 -1.15
CA LEU A 38 6.91 10.52 -0.98
C LEU A 38 7.63 10.02 -2.23
N GLY A 39 6.91 9.59 -3.28
CA GLY A 39 7.51 9.04 -4.50
C GLY A 39 8.30 7.75 -4.28
N VAL A 40 8.01 7.01 -3.20
CA VAL A 40 8.66 5.76 -2.86
C VAL A 40 7.92 4.62 -3.52
N SER A 41 8.67 3.78 -4.21
CA SER A 41 8.11 2.63 -4.89
C SER A 41 7.66 1.55 -3.86
N VAL A 42 6.40 1.11 -3.96
CA VAL A 42 5.75 0.14 -3.07
C VAL A 42 5.33 -1.14 -3.82
N THR A 43 5.48 -2.30 -3.19
CA THR A 43 4.80 -3.53 -3.59
C THR A 43 3.69 -3.87 -2.59
N VAL A 44 2.49 -4.17 -3.07
CA VAL A 44 1.33 -4.54 -2.25
C VAL A 44 0.98 -6.00 -2.51
N HIS A 45 1.03 -6.81 -1.47
CA HIS A 45 0.53 -8.19 -1.47
C HIS A 45 -0.85 -8.21 -0.82
N SER A 46 -1.87 -8.45 -1.64
CA SER A 46 -3.26 -8.48 -1.20
C SER A 46 -4.13 -9.17 -2.24
N SER A 47 -5.12 -9.96 -1.80
CA SER A 47 -6.19 -10.44 -2.70
C SER A 47 -7.27 -9.38 -2.97
N ALA A 48 -7.21 -8.24 -2.29
CA ALA A 48 -8.15 -7.12 -2.39
C ALA A 48 -7.58 -5.97 -3.24
N ASN A 49 -6.68 -6.27 -4.17
CA ASN A 49 -5.96 -5.29 -5.00
C ASN A 49 -6.86 -4.23 -5.63
N LYS A 50 -8.01 -4.61 -6.20
CA LYS A 50 -8.95 -3.66 -6.79
C LYS A 50 -9.57 -2.70 -5.76
N ALA A 51 -9.86 -3.20 -4.56
CA ALA A 51 -10.40 -2.37 -3.49
C ALA A 51 -9.36 -1.36 -3.00
N ILE A 52 -8.11 -1.80 -2.84
CA ILE A 52 -6.97 -0.93 -2.48
C ILE A 52 -6.75 0.15 -3.53
N GLN A 53 -6.72 -0.23 -4.81
CA GLN A 53 -6.56 0.72 -5.92
C GLN A 53 -7.65 1.79 -5.92
N ASN A 54 -8.91 1.39 -5.74
CA ASN A 54 -10.03 2.32 -5.68
C ASN A 54 -9.92 3.28 -4.49
N GLU A 55 -9.57 2.77 -3.31
CA GLU A 55 -9.43 3.60 -2.11
C GLU A 55 -8.27 4.60 -2.26
N VAL A 56 -7.12 4.19 -2.81
CA VAL A 56 -6.00 5.08 -3.12
C VAL A 56 -6.44 6.20 -4.07
N VAL A 57 -7.21 5.87 -5.10
CA VAL A 57 -7.77 6.87 -6.03
C VAL A 57 -8.68 7.85 -5.30
N GLU A 58 -9.56 7.38 -4.41
CA GLU A 58 -10.42 8.27 -3.61
C GLU A 58 -9.62 9.18 -2.67
N LEU A 59 -8.51 8.70 -2.10
CA LEU A 59 -7.60 9.52 -1.30
C LEU A 59 -6.95 10.63 -2.14
N ILE A 60 -6.50 10.31 -3.36
CA ILE A 60 -5.95 11.29 -4.31
C ILE A 60 -7.01 12.35 -4.65
N LYS A 61 -8.23 11.92 -5.01
CA LYS A 61 -9.34 12.83 -5.34
C LYS A 61 -9.62 13.80 -4.20
N LYS A 62 -9.75 13.26 -2.98
CA LYS A 62 -9.99 14.05 -1.79
C LYS A 62 -8.88 15.07 -1.55
N SER A 63 -7.61 14.65 -1.67
CA SER A 63 -6.46 15.53 -1.52
C SER A 63 -6.43 16.67 -2.55
N CYS A 64 -6.75 16.39 -3.82
CA CYS A 64 -6.84 17.44 -4.84
C CYS A 64 -7.89 18.49 -4.50
N ILE A 65 -9.09 18.07 -4.07
CA ILE A 65 -10.18 19.00 -3.69
C ILE A 65 -9.78 19.82 -2.46
N GLU A 66 -9.19 19.17 -1.44
CA GLU A 66 -8.77 19.83 -0.19
C GLU A 66 -7.65 20.85 -0.40
N ASN A 67 -6.83 20.68 -1.44
CA ASN A 67 -5.72 21.56 -1.78
C ASN A 67 -6.02 22.56 -2.91
N ALA A 68 -7.28 22.68 -3.34
CA ALA A 68 -7.70 23.69 -4.31
C ALA A 68 -7.32 25.10 -3.82
N SER A 69 -6.78 25.93 -4.71
CA SER A 69 -6.33 27.28 -4.38
C SER A 69 -7.49 28.26 -4.16
N ASP A 70 -8.64 28.01 -4.78
CA ASP A 70 -9.88 28.77 -4.61
C ASP A 70 -11.14 27.94 -4.89
N GLU A 71 -12.31 28.53 -4.61
CA GLU A 71 -13.62 27.86 -4.76
C GLU A 71 -13.94 27.54 -6.23
N LEU A 72 -13.47 28.33 -7.19
CA LEU A 72 -13.73 28.08 -8.62
C LEU A 72 -12.93 26.86 -9.09
N GLU A 73 -11.67 26.74 -8.67
CA GLU A 73 -10.85 25.55 -8.91
C GLU A 73 -11.47 24.32 -8.25
N ARG A 74 -11.96 24.47 -7.01
CA ARG A 74 -12.62 23.39 -6.28
C ARG A 74 -13.89 22.89 -6.97
N GLU A 75 -14.78 23.80 -7.38
CA GLU A 75 -16.01 23.46 -8.10
C GLU A 75 -15.71 22.74 -9.42
N TRP A 76 -14.69 23.23 -10.15
CA TRP A 76 -14.23 22.59 -11.38
C TRP A 76 -13.65 21.19 -11.12
N LEU A 77 -12.81 21.03 -10.08
CA LEU A 77 -12.27 19.73 -9.64
C LEU A 77 -13.38 18.73 -9.30
N GLU A 78 -14.36 19.14 -8.49
CA GLU A 78 -15.48 18.30 -8.09
C GLU A 78 -16.30 17.83 -9.30
N GLN A 79 -16.50 18.71 -10.30
CA GLN A 79 -17.20 18.36 -11.54
C GLN A 79 -16.41 17.35 -12.39
N GLU A 80 -15.13 17.59 -12.66
CA GLU A 80 -14.28 16.68 -13.44
C GLU A 80 -14.19 15.30 -12.78
N LEU A 81 -14.08 15.25 -11.46
CA LEU A 81 -14.01 14.01 -10.69
C LEU A 81 -15.33 13.23 -10.65
N MET A 82 -16.48 13.89 -10.80
CA MET A 82 -17.77 13.20 -10.95
C MET A 82 -17.90 12.53 -12.31
N GLU A 83 -17.44 13.16 -13.39
CA GLU A 83 -17.50 12.60 -14.74
C GLU A 83 -16.65 11.33 -14.87
N TYR A 84 -15.56 11.22 -14.11
CA TYR A 84 -14.75 10.00 -13.98
C TYR A 84 -15.54 8.77 -13.52
N ASN A 85 -16.39 8.92 -12.49
CA ASN A 85 -17.18 7.80 -11.93
C ASN A 85 -18.18 7.23 -12.96
N THR A 86 -18.43 7.97 -14.05
CA THR A 86 -19.36 7.57 -15.11
C THR A 86 -18.67 7.02 -16.37
N HIS A 87 -17.40 7.39 -16.62
CA HIS A 87 -16.69 7.03 -17.86
C HIS A 87 -15.40 6.23 -17.64
N ASP A 88 -15.07 5.83 -16.41
CA ASP A 88 -13.83 5.11 -16.04
C ASP A 88 -12.52 5.83 -16.49
N HIS A 89 -12.61 7.11 -16.85
CA HIS A 89 -11.52 7.88 -17.44
C HIS A 89 -11.46 9.28 -16.85
N PHE A 90 -10.25 9.69 -16.51
CA PHE A 90 -9.92 11.00 -15.95
C PHE A 90 -9.63 11.96 -17.10
N TRP A 91 -10.23 13.16 -17.10
CA TRP A 91 -9.74 14.29 -17.88
C TRP A 91 -9.17 15.34 -16.90
N TYR A 92 -7.84 15.39 -16.76
CA TYR A 92 -7.13 16.44 -16.00
C TYR A 92 -6.14 17.12 -16.93
N PRO A 93 -5.72 18.35 -16.60
CA PRO A 93 -4.42 18.88 -16.92
C PRO A 93 -3.32 17.80 -16.95
N PRO A 94 -2.46 17.78 -17.98
CA PRO A 94 -1.48 16.73 -18.23
C PRO A 94 -0.58 16.31 -17.06
N GLU A 95 -0.45 17.13 -16.03
CA GLU A 95 0.42 16.94 -14.85
C GLU A 95 -0.04 15.83 -13.89
N LEU A 96 -1.35 15.55 -13.77
CA LEU A 96 -1.85 14.48 -12.88
C LEU A 96 -1.87 13.09 -13.52
N ASN A 97 -1.55 12.97 -14.82
CA ASN A 97 -1.37 11.67 -15.49
C ASN A 97 -0.23 10.82 -14.91
N GLN A 98 0.60 11.42 -14.05
CA GLN A 98 1.65 10.73 -13.31
C GLN A 98 1.09 9.87 -12.17
N TYR A 99 -0.15 10.13 -11.70
CA TYR A 99 -0.60 9.60 -10.41
C TYR A 99 -1.83 8.68 -10.45
N THR A 100 -2.54 8.51 -11.55
CA THR A 100 -3.34 7.29 -11.84
C THR A 100 -4.06 7.39 -13.20
N SER A 101 -3.52 6.70 -14.20
CA SER A 101 -4.35 5.88 -15.10
C SER A 101 -3.95 4.43 -14.83
N LYS A 102 -4.62 3.43 -15.42
CA LYS A 102 -4.10 2.05 -15.49
C LYS A 102 -2.80 1.99 -16.33
N GLY A 103 -1.80 2.79 -15.98
CA GLY A 103 -0.57 3.05 -16.71
C GLY A 103 0.62 3.06 -15.75
N PHE A 104 1.64 3.85 -16.06
CA PHE A 104 2.97 3.73 -15.48
C PHE A 104 3.05 3.77 -13.95
N PHE A 105 2.19 4.52 -13.24
CA PHE A 105 2.17 4.56 -11.77
C PHE A 105 2.00 3.17 -11.15
N TRP A 106 0.97 2.43 -11.54
CA TRP A 106 0.70 1.06 -11.07
C TRP A 106 1.65 0.00 -11.67
N SER A 107 2.56 0.38 -12.57
CA SER A 107 3.58 -0.52 -13.11
C SER A 107 5.01 -0.17 -12.66
N ASN A 108 5.26 1.07 -12.24
CA ASN A 108 6.58 1.59 -11.90
C ASN A 108 6.69 1.90 -10.41
N GLU A 109 5.66 2.50 -9.82
CA GLU A 109 5.69 2.99 -8.43
C GLU A 109 4.91 2.09 -7.48
N VAL A 110 3.76 1.54 -7.89
CA VAL A 110 2.98 0.61 -7.05
C VAL A 110 2.72 -0.69 -7.76
N GLN A 111 3.31 -1.79 -7.28
CA GLN A 111 3.06 -3.13 -7.82
C GLN A 111 2.08 -3.91 -6.92
N CYS A 112 0.87 -4.17 -7.41
CA CYS A 112 -0.08 -5.06 -6.76
C CYS A 112 0.15 -6.52 -7.18
N VAL A 113 0.29 -7.43 -6.22
CA VAL A 113 0.56 -8.87 -6.44
C VAL A 113 -0.53 -9.69 -5.74
N ASP A 114 -1.19 -10.57 -6.50
CA ASP A 114 -2.32 -11.40 -6.04
C ASP A 114 -1.89 -12.73 -5.39
N ASP A 115 -0.59 -12.95 -5.17
CA ASP A 115 -0.06 -14.24 -4.70
C ASP A 115 0.31 -14.25 -3.21
N LYS A 116 -0.04 -15.38 -2.55
CA LYS A 116 0.56 -15.77 -1.27
C LYS A 116 2.08 -15.80 -1.42
N TRP A 117 2.76 -15.22 -0.45
CA TRP A 117 4.13 -14.84 -0.63
C TRP A 117 5.08 -15.88 -0.02
N PHE A 118 5.93 -16.49 -0.86
CA PHE A 118 6.84 -17.57 -0.45
C PHE A 118 8.33 -17.16 -0.29
N MET A 119 8.78 -16.05 -0.91
CA MET A 119 10.15 -15.48 -0.78
C MET A 119 10.16 -14.02 -1.22
N LEU A 120 10.83 -13.09 -0.51
CA LEU A 120 10.82 -11.64 -0.81
C LEU A 120 10.91 -11.37 -2.32
N PRO A 121 9.94 -10.63 -2.91
CA PRO A 121 9.98 -10.38 -4.34
C PRO A 121 11.32 -9.71 -4.66
N SER A 122 11.98 -10.17 -5.72
CA SER A 122 13.22 -9.58 -6.20
C SER A 122 13.01 -8.21 -6.88
N CYS A 123 11.82 -7.61 -6.73
CA CYS A 123 11.49 -6.30 -7.27
C CYS A 123 12.43 -5.23 -6.70
N SER A 124 12.60 -4.14 -7.45
CA SER A 124 13.43 -2.99 -7.06
C SER A 124 12.83 -2.16 -5.94
N HIS A 125 11.59 -2.47 -5.51
CA HIS A 125 10.84 -1.67 -4.55
C HIS A 125 11.36 -1.87 -3.11
N ASP A 126 11.56 -0.75 -2.43
CA ASP A 126 12.11 -0.69 -1.07
C ASP A 126 11.08 -1.03 0.03
N ILE A 127 9.79 -0.84 -0.26
CA ILE A 127 8.68 -1.06 0.68
C ILE A 127 7.74 -2.15 0.18
N VAL A 128 7.42 -3.10 1.05
CA VAL A 128 6.46 -4.18 0.82
C VAL A 128 5.34 -4.07 1.85
N LEU A 129 4.10 -3.91 1.39
CA LEU A 129 2.89 -3.88 2.21
C LEU A 129 2.16 -5.21 2.08
N VAL A 130 1.75 -5.79 3.20
CA VAL A 130 1.06 -7.08 3.27
C VAL A 130 -0.20 -6.91 4.11
N ASP A 131 -1.36 -7.10 3.49
CA ASP A 131 -2.66 -6.80 4.13
C ASP A 131 -3.15 -7.87 5.12
N ASP A 132 -2.53 -9.05 5.10
CA ASP A 132 -2.84 -10.16 6.00
C ASP A 132 -1.58 -10.93 6.37
N LEU A 133 -1.40 -11.13 7.67
CA LEU A 133 -0.34 -11.93 8.23
C LEU A 133 -0.31 -13.36 7.66
N SER A 134 -1.48 -13.93 7.34
CA SER A 134 -1.62 -15.26 6.72
C SER A 134 -0.84 -15.39 5.40
N ALA A 135 -0.53 -14.27 4.73
CA ALA A 135 0.24 -14.25 3.50
C ALA A 135 1.73 -14.63 3.69
N LEU A 136 2.23 -14.70 4.94
CA LEU A 136 3.64 -14.98 5.25
C LEU A 136 3.95 -16.45 5.57
N TRP A 137 2.97 -17.36 5.60
CA TRP A 137 3.19 -18.76 6.01
C TRP A 137 2.65 -19.80 5.03
N TRP A 138 3.23 -21.00 5.08
CA TRP A 138 2.72 -22.18 4.40
C TRP A 138 1.64 -22.89 5.24
N GLU A 139 0.63 -23.44 4.58
CA GLU A 139 -0.40 -24.29 5.21
C GLU A 139 0.20 -25.56 5.87
N ASN A 140 1.43 -25.94 5.51
CA ASN A 140 2.10 -27.17 5.96
C ASN A 140 3.32 -26.96 6.87
N GLU A 141 3.68 -25.72 7.23
CA GLU A 141 4.83 -25.47 8.13
C GLU A 141 4.42 -25.33 9.60
N THR A 142 5.22 -25.92 10.48
CA THR A 142 4.88 -26.08 11.90
C THR A 142 5.48 -25.02 12.81
N ASP A 143 6.46 -24.23 12.33
CA ASP A 143 7.17 -23.22 13.13
C ASP A 143 7.07 -21.82 12.49
N LYS A 144 5.99 -21.14 12.85
CA LYS A 144 5.68 -19.78 12.44
C LYS A 144 6.76 -18.77 12.87
N HIS A 145 7.33 -18.90 14.06
CA HIS A 145 8.33 -17.95 14.56
C HIS A 145 9.63 -17.98 13.74
N LYS A 146 10.05 -19.19 13.34
CA LYS A 146 11.21 -19.34 12.46
C LYS A 146 10.99 -18.68 11.11
N MET A 147 9.81 -18.85 10.50
CA MET A 147 9.50 -18.18 9.23
C MET A 147 9.60 -16.66 9.33
N LEU A 148 9.03 -16.07 10.38
CA LEU A 148 9.10 -14.62 10.54
C LEU A 148 10.54 -14.13 10.76
N PHE A 149 11.35 -14.90 11.49
CA PHE A 149 12.76 -14.58 11.67
C PHE A 149 13.51 -14.63 10.33
N ASP A 150 13.21 -15.62 9.49
CA ASP A 150 13.81 -15.76 8.17
C ASP A 150 13.37 -14.61 7.24
N VAL A 151 12.10 -14.21 7.25
CA VAL A 151 11.59 -13.03 6.51
C VAL A 151 12.24 -11.74 7.01
N GLU A 152 12.34 -11.52 8.32
CA GLU A 152 12.98 -10.33 8.89
C GLU A 152 14.46 -10.26 8.51
N LYS A 153 15.16 -11.40 8.55
CA LYS A 153 16.56 -11.50 8.14
C LYS A 153 16.72 -11.19 6.65
N GLU A 154 15.89 -11.79 5.80
CA GLU A 154 15.94 -11.56 4.36
C GLU A 154 15.64 -10.09 4.01
N ALA A 155 14.67 -9.47 4.71
CA ALA A 155 14.33 -8.06 4.55
C ALA A 155 15.54 -7.17 4.86
N LYS A 156 16.25 -7.43 5.96
CA LYS A 156 17.48 -6.69 6.31
C LYS A 156 18.60 -6.92 5.30
N ASP A 157 18.83 -8.17 4.90
CA ASP A 157 19.89 -8.53 3.95
C ASP A 157 19.67 -7.89 2.57
N ARG A 158 18.40 -7.67 2.17
CA ARG A 158 18.01 -7.02 0.92
C ARG A 158 17.72 -5.52 1.05
N ASN A 159 17.93 -4.93 2.23
CA ASN A 159 17.62 -3.53 2.51
C ASN A 159 16.14 -3.14 2.23
N LYS A 160 15.22 -4.06 2.52
CA LYS A 160 13.77 -3.88 2.31
C LYS A 160 13.02 -3.68 3.62
N THR A 161 11.96 -2.90 3.54
CA THR A 161 11.00 -2.68 4.62
C THR A 161 9.74 -3.47 4.33
N VAL A 162 9.39 -4.42 5.19
CA VAL A 162 8.17 -5.22 5.09
C VAL A 162 7.21 -4.79 6.20
N ILE A 163 6.00 -4.40 5.82
CA ILE A 163 4.96 -3.90 6.71
C ILE A 163 3.77 -4.82 6.59
N VAL A 164 3.40 -5.43 7.71
CA VAL A 164 2.33 -6.42 7.79
C VAL A 164 1.20 -5.84 8.62
N PHE A 165 0.04 -5.73 8.00
CA PHE A 165 -1.18 -5.30 8.66
C PHE A 165 -1.80 -6.51 9.33
N VAL A 166 -1.98 -6.41 10.64
CA VAL A 166 -2.37 -7.52 11.51
C VAL A 166 -3.68 -7.19 12.19
N SER A 167 -4.66 -8.09 12.04
CA SER A 167 -5.91 -7.99 12.77
C SER A 167 -5.64 -8.17 14.27
N PRO A 168 -6.40 -7.53 15.17
CA PRO A 168 -6.29 -7.74 16.61
C PRO A 168 -6.43 -9.22 17.02
N ASN A 169 -7.10 -10.03 16.20
CA ASN A 169 -7.31 -11.45 16.46
C ASN A 169 -6.11 -12.32 16.08
N ASP A 170 -5.29 -11.89 15.12
CA ASP A 170 -4.19 -12.69 14.60
C ASP A 170 -3.08 -12.87 15.63
N PHE A 171 -2.96 -11.94 16.59
CA PHE A 171 -1.99 -12.00 17.69
C PHE A 171 -2.35 -12.99 18.81
N MET A 172 -3.59 -13.47 18.89
CA MET A 172 -3.96 -14.46 19.92
C MET A 172 -3.31 -15.82 19.68
N ASP A 173 -2.81 -16.05 18.46
CA ASP A 173 -2.14 -17.28 18.03
C ASP A 173 -0.59 -17.15 17.96
N PHE A 174 -0.02 -16.08 18.54
CA PHE A 174 1.43 -15.81 18.62
C PHE A 174 1.97 -15.64 20.05
#